data_AF-S4PLL5-F1
#
_entry.id   AF-S4PLL5-F1
#
_cell.length_a   1.000
_cell.length_b   1.000
_cell.length_c   1.000
_cell.angle_alpha   90.00
_cell.angle_beta   90.00
_cell.angle_gamma   90.00
#
_symmetry.space_group_name_H-M   'P 1'
#
loop_
_entity.id
_entity.type
_entity.pdbx_description
1 polymer ?
#
loop_
_entity_poly.entity_id
_entity_poly.type
_entity_poly.pdbx_seq_one_letter_code
_entity_poly.pdbx_strand_id
1 'polypeptide(L)'
;LYLGSAVPQQSKDGLQGIQEPLRELYPEKGATTGGIDSWLSVWSNGILLENVDESGSRVSRFFPISSLHYCAAVRRVSVEGAPRFLPLDSPFARAPAPRRPPLFAA
;
A
#
# COMPACT_ATOMS: atom_id res chain seq x y z
N LEU A 1 9.78 1.36 0.21
CA LEU A 1 9.51 0.82 -1.13
C LEU A 1 8.12 1.22 -1.58
N TYR A 2 8.02 2.14 -2.53
CA TYR A 2 6.77 2.53 -3.17
C TYR A 2 6.42 1.50 -4.25
N LEU A 3 5.28 0.81 -4.08
CA LEU A 3 4.84 -0.23 -5.01
C LEU A 3 4.09 0.32 -6.22
N GLY A 4 3.45 1.49 -6.07
CA GLY A 4 2.62 2.10 -7.09
C GLY A 4 1.38 2.74 -6.51
N SER A 5 0.56 3.26 -7.41
CA SER A 5 -0.72 3.92 -7.14
C SER A 5 -1.75 3.39 -8.13
N ALA A 6 -3.01 3.29 -7.70
CA ALA A 6 -4.11 2.88 -8.55
C ALA A 6 -5.17 3.98 -8.63
N VAL A 7 -5.98 3.93 -9.68
CA VAL A 7 -7.11 4.85 -9.84
C VAL A 7 -8.20 4.48 -8.83
N PRO A 8 -8.68 5.41 -7.99
CA PRO A 8 -9.76 5.13 -7.05
C PRO A 8 -11.03 4.70 -7.79
N GLN A 9 -11.61 3.56 -7.40
CA GLN A 9 -12.93 3.15 -7.87
C GLN A 9 -14.01 3.78 -6.97
N GLN A 10 -14.90 4.60 -7.54
CA GLN A 10 -15.91 5.37 -6.81
C GLN A 10 -16.87 4.54 -5.94
N SER A 11 -16.94 3.21 -6.12
CA SER A 11 -17.90 2.35 -5.44
C SER A 11 -17.33 1.59 -4.23
N LYS A 12 -16.04 1.71 -3.92
CA LYS A 12 -15.38 0.94 -2.87
C LYS A 12 -14.59 1.84 -1.93
N ASP A 13 -15.06 1.96 -0.69
CA ASP A 13 -14.39 2.74 0.36
C ASP A 13 -13.53 1.88 1.28
N GLY A 14 -12.53 2.52 1.90
CA GLY A 14 -11.71 1.94 2.96
C GLY A 14 -10.98 0.65 2.57
N LEU A 15 -11.11 -0.38 3.42
CA LEU A 15 -10.43 -1.67 3.25
C LEU A 15 -10.81 -2.38 1.94
N GLN A 16 -12.05 -2.21 1.46
CA GLN A 16 -12.49 -2.83 0.20
C GLN A 16 -11.85 -2.15 -1.01
N GLY A 17 -11.70 -0.82 -0.96
CA GLY A 17 -11.09 -0.03 -2.02
C GLY A 17 -9.63 -0.43 -2.29
N ILE A 18 -8.89 -0.85 -1.27
CA ILE A 18 -7.48 -1.23 -1.42
C ILE A 18 -7.25 -2.68 -1.87
N GLN A 19 -8.28 -3.57 -1.83
CA GLN A 19 -8.06 -5.01 -2.09
C GLN A 19 -7.59 -5.29 -3.51
N GLU A 20 -8.22 -4.67 -4.49
CA GLU A 20 -7.94 -4.89 -5.91
C GLU A 20 -6.61 -4.26 -6.33
N PRO A 21 -6.34 -2.97 -6.03
CA PRO A 21 -5.02 -2.36 -6.25
C PRO A 21 -3.87 -3.18 -5.64
N LEU A 22 -3.99 -3.62 -4.39
CA LEU A 22 -2.93 -4.38 -3.74
C LEU A 22 -2.76 -5.78 -4.32
N ARG A 23 -3.81 -6.38 -4.88
CA ARG A 23 -3.70 -7.69 -5.54
C ARG A 23 -2.88 -7.60 -6.84
N GLU A 24 -3.04 -6.50 -7.56
CA GLU A 24 -2.29 -6.22 -8.79
C GLU A 24 -0.83 -5.85 -8.50
N LEU A 25 -0.60 -5.00 -7.50
CA LEU A 25 0.73 -4.53 -7.10
C LEU A 25 1.54 -5.55 -6.28
N TYR A 26 0.85 -6.47 -5.59
CA TYR A 26 1.48 -7.44 -4.68
C TYR A 26 0.86 -8.85 -4.82
N PRO A 27 1.10 -9.54 -5.95
CA PRO A 27 0.65 -10.91 -6.17
C PRO A 27 1.40 -11.94 -5.31
N GLU A 28 1.11 -13.24 -5.51
CA GLU A 28 1.62 -14.32 -4.66
C GLU A 28 3.13 -14.38 -4.48
N LYS A 29 3.86 -14.04 -5.54
CA LYS A 29 5.31 -14.04 -5.59
C LYS A 29 5.94 -12.82 -4.89
N GLY A 30 5.12 -11.90 -4.37
CA GLY A 30 5.54 -10.61 -3.83
C GLY A 30 5.26 -9.48 -4.81
N ALA A 31 5.89 -8.32 -4.58
CA ALA A 31 5.73 -7.14 -5.44
C ALA A 31 6.12 -7.44 -6.89
N THR A 32 5.27 -7.07 -7.84
CA THR A 32 5.41 -7.41 -9.26
C THR A 32 6.52 -6.64 -9.97
N THR A 33 6.80 -5.41 -9.54
CA THR A 33 7.64 -4.45 -10.29
C THR A 33 9.00 -4.18 -9.69
N GLY A 34 9.32 -4.68 -8.48
CA GLY A 34 10.45 -4.13 -7.72
C GLY A 34 10.17 -2.67 -7.44
N GLY A 35 9.60 -2.37 -6.27
CA GLY A 35 9.14 -1.00 -6.01
C GLY A 35 10.30 0.00 -5.97
N ILE A 36 9.95 1.28 -5.88
CA ILE A 36 10.94 2.36 -5.88
C ILE A 36 11.35 2.65 -4.44
N ASP A 37 12.64 2.82 -4.18
CA ASP A 37 13.09 3.32 -2.88
C ASP A 37 12.58 4.75 -2.69
N SER A 38 11.85 4.97 -1.61
CA SER A 38 11.09 6.19 -1.41
C SER A 38 11.02 6.56 0.06
N TRP A 39 11.03 7.86 0.31
CA TRP A 39 10.78 8.46 1.61
C TRP A 39 9.32 8.87 1.71
N LEU A 40 8.72 8.58 2.86
CA LEU A 40 7.35 8.97 3.18
C LEU A 40 7.39 9.86 4.42
N SER A 41 7.06 11.14 4.25
CA SER A 41 6.97 12.11 5.35
C SER A 41 5.50 12.38 5.67
N VAL A 42 5.15 12.36 6.95
CA VAL A 42 3.78 12.58 7.41
C VAL A 42 3.71 13.90 8.17
N TRP A 43 2.79 14.77 7.76
CA TRP A 43 2.52 16.07 8.36
C TRP A 43 1.04 16.17 8.74
N SER A 44 0.69 17.17 9.54
CA SER A 44 -0.70 17.43 9.93
C SER A 44 -1.59 17.79 8.73
N ASN A 45 -1.02 18.32 7.66
CA ASN A 45 -1.73 18.73 6.45
C ASN A 45 -1.65 17.70 5.30
N GLY A 46 -0.93 16.59 5.45
CA GLY A 46 -0.87 15.57 4.40
C GLY A 46 0.35 14.64 4.48
N ILE A 47 0.55 13.92 3.38
CA ILE A 47 1.63 12.95 3.21
C ILE A 47 2.47 13.36 2.00
N LEU A 48 3.79 13.40 2.17
CA LEU A 48 4.75 13.66 1.12
C LEU A 48 5.50 12.36 0.77
N LEU A 49 5.40 11.94 -0.49
CA LEU A 49 6.15 10.82 -1.06
C LEU A 49 7.25 11.37 -1.96
N GLU A 50 8.50 11.00 -1.64
CA GLU A 50 9.68 11.41 -2.40
C GLU A 50 10.48 10.20 -2.84
N ASN A 51 10.97 10.23 -4.08
CA ASN A 51 11.85 9.20 -4.62
C ASN A 51 12.82 9.79 -5.64
N VAL A 52 13.84 9.00 -5.99
CA VAL A 52 14.67 9.26 -7.17
C VAL A 52 14.20 8.32 -8.27
N ASP A 53 13.97 8.83 -9.48
CA ASP A 53 13.61 8.01 -10.63
C ASP A 53 14.84 7.40 -11.32
N GLU A 54 14.62 6.63 -12.38
CA GLU A 54 15.69 5.98 -13.15
C GLU A 54 16.65 6.98 -13.81
N SER A 55 16.21 8.22 -14.04
CA SER A 55 17.05 9.30 -14.60
C SER A 55 17.92 10.00 -13.55
N GLY A 56 17.77 9.65 -12.27
CA GLY A 56 18.42 10.34 -11.16
C GLY A 56 17.67 11.61 -10.71
N SER A 57 16.50 11.89 -11.28
CA SER A 57 15.71 13.08 -10.96
C SER A 57 14.90 12.85 -9.68
N ARG A 58 14.80 13.89 -8.84
CA ARG A 58 13.96 13.86 -7.65
C ARG A 58 12.50 14.03 -8.05
N VAL A 59 11.66 13.10 -7.61
CA VAL A 59 10.21 13.14 -7.79
C VAL A 59 9.56 13.34 -6.43
N SER A 60 8.64 14.31 -6.36
CA SER A 60 7.90 14.65 -5.15
C SER A 60 6.40 14.65 -5.44
N ARG A 61 5.63 13.97 -4.59
CA ARG A 61 4.16 13.89 -4.67
C ARG A 61 3.58 14.18 -3.30
N PHE A 62 2.80 15.25 -3.19
CA PHE A 62 2.11 15.63 -1.96
C PHE A 62 0.62 15.25 -2.04
N PHE A 63 0.14 14.57 -1.02
CA PHE A 63 -1.25 14.15 -0.86
C PHE A 63 -1.86 14.91 0.32
N PRO A 64 -2.76 15.88 0.07
CA PRO A 64 -3.42 16.63 1.15
C PRO A 64 -4.18 15.70 2.10
N ILE A 65 -4.17 15.99 3.40
CA ILE A 65 -4.85 15.16 4.42
C ILE A 65 -6.35 15.05 4.15
N SER A 66 -6.97 16.09 3.56
CA SER A 66 -8.38 16.09 3.16
C SER A 66 -8.72 15.09 2.05
N SER A 67 -7.71 14.57 1.33
CA SER A 67 -7.88 13.54 0.31
C SER A 67 -7.66 12.13 0.85
N LEU A 68 -7.14 11.99 2.07
CA LEU A 68 -6.87 10.71 2.71
C LEU A 68 -8.13 10.15 3.35
N HIS A 69 -8.78 9.21 2.67
CA HIS A 69 -10.02 8.58 3.16
C HIS A 69 -9.74 7.38 4.07
N TYR A 70 -8.63 6.68 3.84
CA TYR A 70 -8.27 5.48 4.56
C TYR A 70 -6.78 5.20 4.43
N CYS A 71 -6.12 4.87 5.53
CA CYS A 71 -4.80 4.27 5.49
C CYS A 71 -4.70 3.12 6.48
N ALA A 72 -3.89 2.11 6.15
CA ALA A 72 -3.65 0.99 7.04
C ALA A 72 -2.33 0.31 6.74
N ALA A 73 -1.71 -0.23 7.79
CA ALA A 73 -0.76 -1.31 7.65
C ALA A 73 -1.55 -2.62 7.48
N VAL A 74 -1.32 -3.32 6.38
CA VAL A 74 -2.04 -4.55 6.03
C VAL A 74 -1.07 -5.70 5.75
N ARG A 75 -1.57 -6.92 5.88
CA ARG A 75 -0.86 -8.15 5.52
C ARG A 75 -1.67 -8.94 4.51
N ARG A 76 -1.00 -9.52 3.52
CA ARG A 76 -1.60 -10.49 2.61
C ARG A 76 -1.83 -11.81 3.34
N VAL A 77 -3.08 -12.24 3.45
CA VAL A 77 -3.50 -13.52 3.99
C VAL A 77 -4.26 -14.31 2.93
N SER A 78 -4.35 -15.63 3.12
CA SER A 78 -5.23 -16.49 2.31
C SER A 78 -6.46 -16.84 3.13
N VAL A 79 -7.64 -16.43 2.67
CA VAL A 79 -8.93 -16.76 3.29
C VAL A 79 -9.69 -17.59 2.28
N GLU A 80 -10.01 -18.85 2.62
CA GLU A 80 -10.72 -19.78 1.73
C GLU A 80 -10.04 -19.94 0.34
N GLY A 81 -8.70 -19.87 0.31
CA GLY A 81 -7.91 -19.97 -0.92
C GLY A 81 -7.84 -18.66 -1.74
N ALA A 82 -8.53 -17.59 -1.33
CA ALA A 82 -8.48 -16.29 -1.98
C ALA A 82 -7.56 -15.30 -1.25
N PRO A 83 -6.77 -14.50 -1.98
CA PRO A 83 -5.98 -13.43 -1.37
C PRO A 83 -6.85 -12.32 -0.79
N ARG A 84 -6.59 -11.98 0.47
CA ARG A 84 -7.14 -10.83 1.17
C ARG A 84 -6.01 -10.03 1.80
N PHE A 85 -6.18 -8.71 1.86
CA PHE A 85 -5.32 -7.82 2.63
C PHE A 85 -6.08 -7.39 3.87
N LEU A 86 -5.54 -7.72 5.04
CA LEU A 86 -6.19 -7.42 6.31
C LEU A 86 -5.30 -6.53 7.18
N PRO A 87 -5.88 -5.60 7.95
CA PRO A 87 -5.16 -4.82 8.96
C PRO A 87 -4.37 -5.70 9.93
N LEU A 88 -3.23 -5.22 10.43
CA LEU A 88 -2.33 -6.02 11.29
C LEU A 88 -2.92 -6.40 12.66
N ASP A 89 -3.94 -5.68 13.12
CA ASP A 89 -4.69 -5.97 14.34
C ASP A 89 -5.70 -7.13 14.15
N SER A 90 -6.03 -7.50 12.91
CA SER A 90 -6.87 -8.65 12.60
C SER A 90 -6.26 -9.96 13.11
N PRO A 91 -7.04 -10.86 13.74
CA PRO A 91 -6.54 -12.13 14.25
C PRO A 91 -5.88 -12.99 13.15
N PHE A 92 -6.37 -12.90 11.92
CA PHE A 92 -5.85 -13.63 10.75
C PHE A 92 -4.53 -13.03 10.21
N ALA A 93 -4.18 -11.81 10.62
CA ALA A 93 -3.03 -11.06 10.14
C ALA A 93 -1.98 -10.77 11.22
N ARG A 94 -2.14 -11.30 12.44
CA ARG A 94 -1.18 -11.07 13.54
C ARG A 94 0.13 -11.83 13.36
N ALA A 95 0.07 -13.07 12.89
CA ALA A 95 1.24 -13.94 12.76
C ALA A 95 2.27 -13.39 11.76
N PRO A 96 3.53 -13.14 12.17
CA PRO A 96 4.57 -12.65 11.28
C PRO A 96 4.79 -13.60 10.09
N ALA A 97 4.93 -13.05 8.89
CA ALA A 97 5.25 -13.81 7.69
C ALA A 97 6.63 -13.38 7.18
N PRO A 98 7.71 -14.17 7.38
CA PRO A 98 9.08 -13.75 7.09
C PRO A 98 9.33 -13.33 5.64
N ARG A 99 8.56 -13.91 4.71
CA ARG A 99 8.68 -13.65 3.26
C ARG A 99 7.63 -12.66 2.73
N ARG A 100 6.78 -12.12 3.60
CA ARG A 100 5.66 -11.23 3.26
C ARG A 100 5.54 -10.13 4.32
N PRO A 101 6.36 -9.06 4.20
CA PRO A 101 6.28 -7.94 5.13
C PRO A 101 4.90 -7.27 5.09
N PRO A 102 4.53 -6.53 6.15
CA PRO A 102 3.36 -5.68 6.12
C PRO A 102 3.51 -4.60 5.02
N LEU A 103 2.40 -4.22 4.41
CA LEU A 103 2.30 -3.17 3.41
C LEU A 103 1.58 -1.98 4.00
N PHE A 104 2.02 -0.77 3.68
CA PHE A 104 1.28 0.45 3.97
C PHE A 104 0.44 0.82 2.74
N ALA A 105 -0.86 1.07 2.95
CA ALA A 105 -1.77 1.59 1.93
C ALA A 105 -2.42 2.87 2.46
N ALA A 106 -2.59 3.87 1.59
CA ALA A 106 -3.12 5.20 1.87
C ALA A 106 -3.76 5.78 0.60
#